data_AF-A0A9R0VQU4-F1
#
_entry.id   AF-A0A9R0VQU4-F1
#
_cell.length_a   1.000
_cell.length_b   1.000
_cell.length_c   1.000
_cell.angle_alpha   90.00
_cell.angle_beta   90.00
_cell.angle_gamma   90.00
#
_symmetry.space_group_name_H-M   'P 1'
#
loop_
_entity.id
_entity.type
_entity.pdbx_description
1 polymer ?
#
loop_
_entity_poly.entity_id
_entity_poly.type
_entity_poly.pdbx_seq_one_letter_code
_entity_poly.pdbx_strand_id
1 'polypeptide(L)'
;MTCQHEEDECRLNAIQACVISVWPDAERHFPFIYCIEHLALTQKWGAWQSCFHETGLASQPVLDCYNSGYGRQLELQYAAETNALQPPHKFVPWVVVNGRPLGDDYTNFEAYVCNAYDGELPEACRGKHLQIAQHKRASPGHKRHA
;
A
#
# COMPACT_ATOMS: atom_id res chain seq x y z
N MET A 1 -4.30 -15.96 -10.78
CA MET A 1 -4.38 -14.51 -10.52
C MET A 1 -4.69 -13.86 -11.83
N THR A 2 -5.48 -12.82 -11.82
CA THR A 2 -5.56 -11.90 -12.95
C THR A 2 -5.44 -10.51 -12.37
N CYS A 3 -4.51 -9.72 -12.91
CA CYS A 3 -4.26 -8.35 -12.47
C CYS A 3 -4.82 -7.37 -13.50
N GLN A 4 -5.09 -6.13 -13.09
CA GLN A 4 -5.71 -5.12 -13.95
C GLN A 4 -4.77 -4.68 -15.08
N HIS A 5 -3.46 -4.74 -14.82
CA HIS A 5 -2.37 -4.41 -15.74
C HIS A 5 -1.58 -5.67 -16.11
N GLU A 6 -2.31 -6.77 -16.39
CA GLU A 6 -1.79 -8.00 -16.97
C GLU A 6 -0.67 -8.68 -16.16
N GLU A 7 0.27 -9.36 -16.83
CA GLU A 7 1.27 -10.21 -16.20
C GLU A 7 2.34 -9.40 -15.45
N ASP A 8 2.66 -8.19 -15.90
CA ASP A 8 3.68 -7.35 -15.28
C ASP A 8 3.28 -6.91 -13.87
N GLU A 9 2.03 -6.48 -13.65
CA GLU A 9 1.52 -6.19 -12.30
C GLU A 9 1.50 -7.43 -11.41
N CYS A 10 1.00 -8.55 -11.93
CA CYS A 10 0.99 -9.80 -11.18
C CYS A 10 2.40 -10.26 -10.78
N ARG A 11 3.40 -10.04 -11.66
CA ARG A 11 4.80 -10.32 -11.37
C ARG A 11 5.34 -9.39 -10.30
N LEU A 12 5.14 -8.09 -10.43
CA LEU A 12 5.69 -7.11 -9.49
C LEU A 12 5.02 -7.22 -8.11
N ASN A 13 3.73 -7.51 -8.03
CA ASN A 13 3.05 -7.81 -6.76
C ASN A 13 3.71 -9.00 -6.05
N ALA A 14 3.95 -10.11 -6.77
CA ALA A 14 4.64 -11.26 -6.20
C ALA A 14 6.09 -10.96 -5.76
N ILE A 15 6.81 -10.11 -6.50
CA ILE A 15 8.15 -9.65 -6.10
C ILE A 15 8.08 -8.78 -4.84
N GLN A 16 7.16 -7.81 -4.78
CA GLN A 16 6.96 -6.97 -3.60
C GLN A 16 6.55 -7.80 -2.37
N ALA A 17 5.68 -8.80 -2.54
CA ALA A 17 5.32 -9.75 -1.50
C ALA A 17 6.55 -10.52 -0.98
N CYS A 18 7.42 -10.98 -1.88
CA CYS A 18 8.69 -11.60 -1.49
C CYS A 18 9.62 -10.65 -0.73
N VAL A 19 9.71 -9.38 -1.14
CA VAL A 19 10.53 -8.37 -0.46
C VAL A 19 10.01 -8.15 0.97
N ILE A 20 8.70 -8.02 1.16
CA ILE A 20 8.06 -7.89 2.49
C ILE A 20 8.36 -9.14 3.33
N SER A 21 8.23 -10.34 2.76
CA SER A 21 8.48 -11.58 3.50
C SER A 21 9.95 -11.77 3.88
N VAL A 22 10.90 -11.36 3.03
CA VAL A 22 12.34 -11.48 3.30
C VAL A 22 12.81 -10.42 4.30
N TRP A 23 12.26 -9.20 4.20
CA TRP A 23 12.60 -8.08 5.07
C TRP A 23 11.32 -7.54 5.72
N PRO A 24 10.83 -8.16 6.81
CA PRO A 24 9.55 -7.77 7.43
C PRO A 24 9.56 -6.38 8.08
N ASP A 25 10.74 -5.80 8.32
CA ASP A 25 10.88 -4.42 8.77
C ASP A 25 10.49 -3.44 7.66
N ALA A 26 9.46 -2.63 7.91
CA ALA A 26 8.93 -1.64 6.97
C ALA A 26 9.99 -0.63 6.52
N GLU A 27 10.83 -0.14 7.43
CA GLU A 27 11.89 0.81 7.09
C GLU A 27 12.92 0.20 6.12
N ARG A 28 13.00 -1.13 6.10
CA ARG A 28 13.92 -1.86 5.22
C ARG A 28 13.33 -2.19 3.87
N HIS A 29 12.09 -2.68 3.80
CA HIS A 29 11.48 -3.07 2.52
C HIS A 29 10.84 -1.91 1.76
N PHE A 30 10.34 -0.87 2.46
CA PHE A 30 9.57 0.19 1.83
C PHE A 30 10.34 0.96 0.75
N PRO A 31 11.65 1.28 0.91
CA PRO A 31 12.42 1.91 -0.17
C PRO A 31 12.47 1.09 -1.47
N PHE A 32 12.46 -0.24 -1.37
CA PHE A 32 12.44 -1.12 -2.53
C PHE A 32 11.08 -1.10 -3.24
N ILE A 33 9.99 -1.17 -2.45
CA ILE A 33 8.63 -1.04 -2.97
C ILE A 33 8.48 0.32 -3.67
N TYR A 34 8.91 1.40 -3.04
CA TYR A 34 8.87 2.75 -3.62
C TYR A 34 9.62 2.84 -4.95
N CYS A 35 10.81 2.22 -5.06
CA CYS A 35 11.54 2.15 -6.32
C CYS A 35 10.73 1.43 -7.41
N ILE A 36 10.12 0.27 -7.09
CA ILE A 36 9.27 -0.45 -8.05
C ILE A 36 8.07 0.40 -8.48
N GLU A 37 7.37 1.03 -7.54
CA GLU A 37 6.21 1.88 -7.84
C GLU A 37 6.59 3.07 -8.73
N HIS A 38 7.76 3.68 -8.50
CA HIS A 38 8.27 4.74 -9.37
C HIS A 38 8.55 4.25 -10.80
N LEU A 39 9.09 3.04 -10.96
CA LEU A 39 9.29 2.44 -12.28
C LEU A 39 7.96 2.11 -12.95
N ALA A 40 6.97 1.60 -12.22
CA ALA A 40 5.63 1.33 -12.76
C ALA A 40 4.96 2.63 -13.27
N LEU A 41 5.02 3.71 -12.48
CA LEU A 41 4.50 5.04 -12.85
C LEU A 41 5.18 5.62 -14.10
N THR A 42 6.46 5.30 -14.31
CA THR A 42 7.23 5.75 -15.47
C THR A 42 7.26 4.74 -16.62
N GLN A 43 6.41 3.69 -16.55
CA GLN A 43 6.28 2.61 -17.54
C GLN A 43 7.58 1.83 -17.79
N LYS A 44 8.43 1.69 -16.77
CA LYS A 44 9.72 0.98 -16.80
C LYS A 44 9.69 -0.33 -16.00
N TRP A 45 8.56 -1.04 -16.05
CA TRP A 45 8.30 -2.28 -15.31
C TRP A 45 9.45 -3.30 -15.37
N GLY A 46 10.04 -3.50 -16.56
CA GLY A 46 11.15 -4.43 -16.77
C GLY A 46 12.45 -4.07 -16.04
N ALA A 47 12.59 -2.84 -15.53
CA ALA A 47 13.79 -2.38 -14.83
C ALA A 47 13.78 -2.68 -13.33
N TRP A 48 12.75 -3.34 -12.77
CA TRP A 48 12.58 -3.55 -11.32
C TRP A 48 13.80 -4.12 -10.60
N GLN A 49 14.66 -4.90 -11.28
CA GLN A 49 15.88 -5.43 -10.68
C GLN A 49 16.89 -4.34 -10.31
N SER A 50 16.84 -3.15 -10.93
CA SER A 50 17.69 -2.01 -10.55
C SER A 50 17.43 -1.57 -9.11
N CYS A 51 16.24 -1.82 -8.57
CA CYS A 51 15.88 -1.49 -7.19
C CYS A 51 16.76 -2.21 -6.16
N PHE A 52 17.37 -3.37 -6.48
CA PHE A 52 18.34 -4.00 -5.59
C PHE A 52 19.62 -3.18 -5.46
N HIS A 53 20.08 -2.61 -6.57
CA HIS A 53 21.24 -1.72 -6.56
C HIS A 53 20.91 -0.41 -5.85
N GLU A 54 19.75 0.18 -6.11
CA GLU A 54 19.33 1.46 -5.49
C GLU A 54 19.16 1.37 -3.97
N THR A 55 18.69 0.22 -3.47
CA THR A 55 18.45 0.00 -2.03
C THR A 55 19.60 -0.69 -1.30
N GLY A 56 20.55 -1.27 -2.04
CA GLY A 56 21.61 -2.12 -1.47
C GLY A 56 21.12 -3.46 -0.91
N LEU A 57 19.87 -3.86 -1.19
CA LEU A 57 19.33 -5.13 -0.75
C LEU A 57 19.84 -6.29 -1.61
N ALA A 58 20.14 -7.42 -0.98
CA ALA A 58 20.58 -8.62 -1.67
C ALA A 58 19.43 -9.22 -2.50
N SER A 59 19.67 -9.46 -3.79
CA SER A 59 18.63 -9.97 -4.70
C SER A 59 18.28 -11.44 -4.47
N GLN A 60 19.26 -12.27 -4.11
CA GLN A 60 19.11 -13.73 -4.09
C GLN A 60 17.94 -14.22 -3.23
N PRO A 61 17.73 -13.76 -1.98
CA PRO A 61 16.61 -14.23 -1.17
C PRO A 61 15.23 -13.93 -1.78
N VAL A 62 15.08 -12.79 -2.46
CA VAL A 62 13.83 -12.42 -3.15
C VAL A 62 13.63 -13.27 -4.40
N LEU A 63 14.70 -13.49 -5.17
CA LEU A 63 14.65 -14.36 -6.34
C LEU A 63 14.34 -15.81 -5.96
N ASP A 64 14.88 -16.31 -4.86
CA ASP A 64 14.56 -17.64 -4.33
C ASP A 64 13.08 -17.75 -3.91
N CYS A 65 12.56 -16.73 -3.22
CA CYS A 65 11.15 -16.63 -2.87
C CYS A 65 10.24 -16.63 -4.12
N TYR A 66 10.60 -15.86 -5.14
CA TYR A 66 9.81 -15.77 -6.37
C TYR A 66 9.86 -17.07 -7.18
N ASN A 67 11.06 -17.61 -7.41
CA ASN A 67 11.29 -18.78 -8.25
C ASN A 67 10.77 -20.08 -7.62
N SER A 68 10.73 -20.17 -6.28
CA SER A 68 10.12 -21.31 -5.57
C SER A 68 8.59 -21.32 -5.67
N GLY A 69 7.97 -20.24 -6.17
CA GLY A 69 6.52 -20.05 -6.16
C GLY A 69 5.99 -19.60 -4.81
N TYR A 70 6.84 -19.32 -3.82
CA TYR A 70 6.40 -18.82 -2.52
C TYR A 70 5.77 -17.42 -2.62
N GLY A 71 6.31 -16.54 -3.48
CA GLY A 71 5.67 -15.25 -3.79
C GLY A 71 4.21 -15.38 -4.25
N ARG A 72 3.90 -16.43 -5.02
CA ARG A 72 2.52 -16.72 -5.46
C ARG A 72 1.61 -17.13 -4.30
N GLN A 73 2.15 -17.82 -3.30
CA GLN A 73 1.40 -18.23 -2.11
C GLN A 73 1.08 -17.02 -1.22
N LEU A 74 2.05 -16.12 -1.05
CA LEU A 74 1.86 -14.83 -0.35
C LEU A 74 0.77 -14.01 -1.02
N GLU A 75 0.79 -13.88 -2.35
CA GLU A 75 -0.25 -13.18 -3.11
C GLU A 75 -1.67 -13.75 -2.89
N LEU A 76 -1.80 -15.08 -2.72
CA LEU A 76 -3.09 -15.69 -2.41
C LEU A 76 -3.55 -15.38 -0.97
N GLN A 77 -2.61 -15.25 -0.03
CA GLN A 77 -2.90 -14.83 1.35
C GLN A 77 -3.35 -13.37 1.38
N TYR A 78 -2.63 -12.47 0.69
CA TYR A 78 -3.00 -11.06 0.58
C TYR A 78 -4.33 -10.85 -0.16
N ALA A 79 -4.63 -11.68 -1.15
CA ALA A 79 -5.95 -11.69 -1.77
C ALA A 79 -7.06 -12.07 -0.77
N ALA A 80 -6.83 -13.05 0.10
CA ALA A 80 -7.78 -13.42 1.15
C ALA A 80 -7.98 -12.29 2.18
N GLU A 81 -6.90 -11.65 2.62
CA GLU A 81 -6.97 -10.48 3.51
C GLU A 81 -7.74 -9.31 2.89
N THR A 82 -7.45 -9.02 1.61
CA THR A 82 -8.11 -7.95 0.86
C THR A 82 -9.59 -8.24 0.63
N ASN A 83 -9.95 -9.51 0.37
CA ASN A 83 -11.34 -9.94 0.23
C ASN A 83 -12.11 -9.94 1.56
N ALA A 84 -11.39 -10.06 2.69
CA ALA A 84 -11.98 -10.05 4.03
C ALA A 84 -12.25 -8.63 4.56
N LEU A 85 -11.80 -7.57 3.87
CA LEU A 85 -12.03 -6.18 4.26
C LEU A 85 -13.51 -5.90 4.50
N GLN A 86 -13.81 -5.22 5.61
CA GLN A 86 -15.15 -4.78 5.97
C GLN A 86 -15.17 -3.26 6.18
N PRO A 87 -15.92 -2.50 5.37
CA PRO A 87 -16.60 -2.92 4.15
C PRO A 87 -15.60 -3.35 3.05
N PRO A 88 -16.05 -4.13 2.04
CA PRO A 88 -15.22 -4.44 0.88
C PRO A 88 -14.69 -3.16 0.22
N HIS A 89 -13.42 -3.19 -0.22
CA HIS A 89 -12.81 -2.08 -0.93
C HIS A 89 -13.54 -1.83 -2.27
N LYS A 90 -13.63 -0.56 -2.68
CA LYS A 90 -14.35 -0.16 -3.91
C LYS A 90 -13.43 0.34 -5.02
N PHE A 91 -12.18 0.62 -4.68
CA PHE A 91 -11.13 1.12 -5.55
C PHE A 91 -9.78 0.90 -4.87
N VAL A 92 -8.70 1.15 -5.60
CA VAL A 92 -7.34 1.24 -5.07
C VAL A 92 -6.76 2.64 -5.33
N PRO A 93 -5.95 3.19 -4.42
CA PRO A 93 -5.53 2.63 -3.13
C PRO A 93 -6.66 2.61 -2.09
N TRP A 94 -6.69 1.58 -1.24
CA TRP A 94 -7.65 1.44 -0.12
C TRP A 94 -6.92 1.57 1.22
N VAL A 95 -7.00 2.75 1.84
CA VAL A 95 -6.25 3.05 3.08
C VAL A 95 -7.13 2.85 4.31
N VAL A 96 -6.58 2.14 5.30
CA VAL A 96 -7.23 1.85 6.58
C VAL A 96 -6.35 2.36 7.72
N VAL A 97 -6.93 3.15 8.64
CA VAL A 97 -6.25 3.62 9.86
C VAL A 97 -7.02 3.09 11.07
N ASN A 98 -6.38 2.29 11.91
CA ASN A 98 -7.00 1.62 13.08
C ASN A 98 -8.34 0.94 12.75
N GLY A 99 -8.38 0.16 11.68
CA GLY A 99 -9.57 -0.56 11.23
C GLY A 99 -10.63 0.31 10.54
N ARG A 100 -10.43 1.63 10.44
CA ARG A 100 -11.34 2.54 9.74
C ARG A 100 -10.87 2.77 8.30
N PRO A 101 -11.66 2.37 7.28
CA PRO A 101 -11.38 2.75 5.90
C PRO A 101 -11.56 4.26 5.71
N LEU A 102 -10.67 4.89 4.96
CA LEU A 102 -10.73 6.33 4.68
C LEU A 102 -11.62 6.65 3.47
N GLY A 103 -11.80 5.69 2.56
CA GLY A 103 -12.54 5.91 1.31
C GLY A 103 -11.91 7.04 0.50
N ASP A 104 -12.74 7.93 -0.05
CA ASP A 104 -12.28 9.01 -0.94
C ASP A 104 -11.32 10.00 -0.27
N ASP A 105 -11.23 9.97 1.07
CA ASP A 105 -10.36 10.83 1.88
C ASP A 105 -8.97 10.20 2.14
N TYR A 106 -8.60 9.17 1.38
CA TYR A 106 -7.36 8.41 1.59
C TYR A 106 -6.09 9.27 1.50
N THR A 107 -6.11 10.36 0.72
CA THR A 107 -4.95 11.26 0.58
C THR A 107 -4.68 12.06 1.86
N ASN A 108 -5.67 12.20 2.74
CA ASN A 108 -5.54 12.87 4.03
C ASN A 108 -5.12 11.91 5.16
N PHE A 109 -4.60 10.72 4.85
CA PHE A 109 -4.26 9.69 5.84
C PHE A 109 -3.39 10.20 6.99
N GLU A 110 -2.45 11.11 6.74
CA GLU A 110 -1.60 11.70 7.78
C GLU A 110 -2.43 12.39 8.88
N ALA A 111 -3.51 13.09 8.50
CA ALA A 111 -4.42 13.70 9.47
C ALA A 111 -5.14 12.65 10.30
N TYR A 112 -5.53 11.52 9.68
CA TYR A 112 -6.16 10.40 10.39
C TYR A 112 -5.18 9.70 11.33
N VAL A 113 -3.94 9.51 10.92
CA VAL A 113 -2.87 8.97 11.77
C VAL A 113 -2.63 9.88 12.97
N CYS A 114 -2.46 11.19 12.74
CA CYS A 114 -2.29 12.16 13.81
C CYS A 114 -3.48 12.21 14.77
N ASN A 115 -4.72 12.07 14.27
CA ASN A 115 -5.91 12.02 15.11
C ASN A 115 -6.05 10.71 15.89
N ALA A 116 -5.49 9.61 15.39
CA ALA A 116 -5.56 8.29 16.01
C ALA A 116 -4.38 8.02 16.98
N TYR A 117 -3.40 8.92 17.03
CA TYR A 117 -2.23 8.77 17.89
C TYR A 117 -2.52 9.29 19.30
N ASP A 118 -2.48 8.39 20.28
CA ASP A 118 -2.79 8.70 21.68
C ASP A 118 -1.57 9.22 22.49
N GLY A 119 -0.40 9.33 21.84
CA GLY A 119 0.83 9.84 22.47
C GLY A 119 1.03 11.35 22.31
N GLU A 120 2.21 11.84 22.68
CA GLU A 120 2.60 13.23 22.42
C GLU A 120 2.70 13.49 20.91
N LEU A 121 1.84 14.36 20.39
CA LEU A 121 1.75 14.62 18.96
C LEU A 121 3.08 15.18 18.42
N PRO A 122 3.67 14.53 17.40
CA PRO A 122 4.84 15.07 16.71
C PRO A 122 4.55 16.44 16.10
N GLU A 123 5.59 17.25 15.87
CA GLU A 123 5.44 18.55 15.20
C GLU A 123 4.78 18.42 13.83
N ALA A 124 5.04 17.31 13.12
CA ALA A 124 4.39 17.00 11.85
C ALA A 124 2.85 16.97 11.95
N CYS A 125 2.27 16.69 13.12
CA CYS A 125 0.81 16.68 13.33
C CYS A 125 0.20 18.07 13.57
N ARG A 126 1.01 19.10 13.77
CA ARG A 126 0.54 20.46 14.02
C ARG A 126 -0.31 20.95 12.85
N GLY A 127 -1.56 21.33 13.12
CA GLY A 127 -2.51 21.86 12.12
C GLY A 127 -3.21 20.80 11.24
N LYS A 128 -2.82 19.52 11.28
CA LYS A 128 -3.44 18.47 10.44
C LYS A 128 -4.85 18.07 10.91
N HIS A 129 -5.15 18.21 12.19
CA HIS A 129 -6.49 17.92 12.75
C HIS A 129 -7.62 18.80 12.17
N LEU A 130 -7.29 19.99 11.65
CA LEU A 130 -8.26 20.91 11.06
C LEU A 130 -8.79 20.44 9.70
N GLN A 131 -8.05 19.55 9.01
CA GLN A 131 -8.39 19.05 7.67
C GLN A 131 -9.58 18.08 7.73
N ILE A 132 -9.64 17.19 8.73
CA ILE A 132 -10.75 16.23 8.91
C ILE A 132 -12.08 16.96 9.17
N ALA A 133 -12.06 18.05 9.94
CA ALA A 133 -13.26 18.82 10.29
C ALA A 133 -13.88 19.52 9.07
N GLN A 134 -13.07 19.91 8.08
CA GLN A 134 -13.53 20.56 6.86
C GLN A 134 -14.14 19.54 5.88
N HIS A 135 -13.54 18.35 5.73
CA HIS A 135 -14.08 17.28 4.87
C HIS A 135 -15.41 16.69 5.40
N LYS A 136 -15.56 16.54 6.73
CA LYS A 136 -16.85 16.14 7.34
C LYS A 136 -17.96 17.17 7.12
N ARG A 137 -17.63 18.47 7.05
CA ARG A 137 -18.59 19.54 6.75
C ARG A 137 -18.91 19.65 5.25
N ALA A 138 -17.97 19.26 4.39
CA ALA A 138 -18.10 19.32 2.93
C ALA A 138 -18.75 18.06 2.31
N SER A 139 -19.06 17.02 3.09
CA SER A 139 -19.83 15.87 2.63
C SER A 139 -21.30 16.04 3.03
N PRO A 140 -22.21 16.56 2.17
CA PRO A 140 -23.62 16.55 2.47
C PRO A 140 -24.11 15.09 2.45
N GLY A 141 -24.90 14.72 3.44
CA GLY A 141 -25.51 13.39 3.53
C GLY A 141 -26.11 12.97 2.19
N HIS A 142 -25.71 11.78 1.74
CA HIS A 142 -26.17 11.16 0.51
C HIS A 142 -27.69 11.03 0.54
N LYS A 143 -28.41 12.00 -0.06
CA LYS A 143 -29.85 11.87 -0.32
C LYS A 143 -29.99 10.77 -1.36
N ARG A 144 -30.55 9.63 -0.92
CA ARG A 144 -31.08 8.61 -1.83
C ARG A 144 -32.14 9.26 -2.69
N HIS A 145 -31.88 9.37 -3.99
CA HIS A 145 -32.93 9.60 -4.97
C HIS A 145 -33.38 8.24 -5.50
N ALA A 146 -34.71 8.07 -5.48
CA ALA A 146 -35.46 6.90 -5.92
C ALA A 146 -35.33 6.65 -7.42
#